data_AF-A0A498KZX5-F1
#
_entry.id   AF-A0A498KZX5-F1
#
_cell.length_a   1.000
_cell.length_b   1.000
_cell.length_c   1.000
_cell.angle_alpha   90.00
_cell.angle_beta   90.00
_cell.angle_gamma   90.00
#
_symmetry.space_group_name_H-M   'P 1'
#
loop_
_entity.id
_entity.type
_entity.pdbx_description
1 polymer ?
#
loop_
_entity_poly.entity_id
_entity_poly.type
_entity_poly.pdbx_seq_one_letter_code
_entity_poly.pdbx_strand_id
1 'polypeptide(L)'
;MTRTPTRTVAALALLAGLLLVGGAGTATADDGAQLTVTNATVDENETSTLRLALSRAPAGLSGYEVTLVLSESGVAEITNASYPDTFQLTTEPAITGDGQRVTLEAAVTDTPPGATNVTLATVEVTGTGGGTTAVRVTDAQVDADNGSRVAPAYSAGSVAVEPLSNDGGGTQNGDETGDDSPEGSSPAAPADDPGSDESSTPTGAAGPGFGVIVALAALLAVALLARRRR
;
A
#
# COMPACT_ATOMS: atom_id res chain seq x y z
N MET A 1 43.07 8.61 66.26
CA MET A 1 43.71 7.29 66.05
C MET A 1 42.69 6.36 65.42
N THR A 2 42.50 6.34 64.09
CA THR A 2 43.19 5.48 63.10
C THR A 2 43.32 4.00 63.51
N ARG A 3 42.52 3.13 62.87
CA ARG A 3 43.02 2.25 61.79
C ARG A 3 41.86 1.54 61.08
N THR A 4 41.74 1.80 59.79
CA THR A 4 41.10 0.93 58.79
C THR A 4 42.06 -0.23 58.45
N PRO A 5 41.53 -1.37 57.97
CA PRO A 5 41.91 -1.78 56.62
C PRO A 5 40.76 -2.33 55.74
N THR A 6 40.78 -1.89 54.47
CA THR A 6 40.52 -2.59 53.18
C THR A 6 40.36 -4.12 53.23
N ARG A 7 39.61 -4.86 52.40
CA ARG A 7 38.85 -4.69 51.13
C ARG A 7 38.20 -6.07 50.88
N THR A 8 36.95 -6.17 50.43
CA THR A 8 36.59 -7.12 49.35
C THR A 8 35.30 -6.70 48.66
N VAL A 9 35.41 -6.43 47.37
CA VAL A 9 34.34 -6.16 46.42
C VAL A 9 33.68 -7.49 46.06
N ALA A 10 32.35 -7.55 46.06
CA ALA A 10 31.60 -8.58 45.35
C ALA A 10 30.44 -7.88 44.61
N ALA A 11 30.74 -7.45 43.38
CA ALA A 11 29.74 -6.99 42.43
C ALA A 11 29.02 -8.22 41.87
N LEU A 12 27.74 -8.40 42.21
CA LEU A 12 26.90 -9.46 41.67
C LEU A 12 26.19 -8.92 40.41
N ALA A 13 26.84 -9.04 39.26
CA ALA A 13 26.23 -8.78 37.96
C ALA A 13 25.46 -10.03 37.51
N LEU A 14 24.14 -10.02 37.68
CA LEU A 14 23.25 -11.03 37.10
C LEU A 14 23.01 -10.69 35.62
N LEU A 15 23.78 -11.34 34.75
CA LEU A 15 23.65 -11.27 33.30
C LEU A 15 22.58 -12.28 32.85
N ALA A 16 21.34 -11.83 32.65
CA ALA A 16 20.31 -12.63 32.00
C ALA A 16 20.52 -12.56 30.47
N GLY A 17 21.30 -13.50 29.94
CA GLY A 17 21.45 -13.69 28.51
C GLY A 17 20.21 -14.34 27.93
N LEU A 18 19.31 -13.55 27.34
CA LEU A 18 18.22 -14.04 26.52
C LEU A 18 18.78 -14.43 25.14
N LEU A 19 18.95 -15.73 24.90
CA LEU A 19 19.24 -16.25 23.56
C LEU A 19 18.02 -16.03 22.67
N LEU A 20 18.06 -15.00 21.82
CA LEU A 20 17.21 -14.93 20.63
C LEU A 20 17.71 -15.94 19.62
N VAL A 21 17.10 -17.13 19.62
CA VAL A 21 17.22 -18.07 18.51
C VAL A 21 16.37 -17.52 17.36
N GLY A 22 16.98 -16.76 16.46
CA GLY A 22 16.37 -16.38 15.20
C GLY A 22 16.20 -17.64 14.34
N GLY A 23 15.01 -18.23 14.36
CA GLY A 23 14.64 -19.28 13.43
C GLY A 23 14.59 -18.70 12.02
N ALA A 24 15.54 -19.09 11.16
CA ALA A 24 15.42 -18.86 9.73
C ALA A 24 14.28 -19.75 9.22
N GLY A 25 13.05 -19.25 9.24
CA GLY A 25 11.92 -19.89 8.58
C GLY A 25 12.24 -20.02 7.10
N THR A 26 12.18 -21.25 6.57
CA THR A 26 12.23 -21.45 5.12
C THR A 26 10.95 -20.83 4.56
N ALA A 27 11.08 -19.70 3.86
CA ALA A 27 9.96 -19.14 3.11
C ALA A 27 9.47 -20.21 2.14
N THR A 28 8.22 -20.63 2.29
CA THR A 28 7.57 -21.43 1.26
C THR A 28 7.15 -20.46 0.17
N ALA A 29 7.47 -20.78 -1.08
CA ALA A 29 6.93 -20.02 -2.20
C ALA A 29 5.40 -20.14 -2.11
N ASP A 30 4.72 -19.05 -1.81
CA ASP A 30 3.26 -19.04 -1.82
C ASP A 30 2.79 -19.05 -3.27
N ASP A 31 1.89 -19.96 -3.60
CA ASP A 31 1.34 -20.26 -4.92
C ASP A 31 0.39 -19.14 -5.42
N GLY A 32 0.84 -17.89 -5.36
CA GLY A 32 0.13 -16.71 -5.90
C GLY A 32 -0.57 -15.81 -4.88
N ALA A 33 -0.22 -15.81 -3.58
CA ALA A 33 -0.65 -14.76 -2.66
C ALA A 33 -0.22 -13.35 -3.13
N GLN A 34 -1.10 -12.38 -2.94
CA GLN A 34 -0.85 -10.97 -3.25
C GLN A 34 -1.33 -10.08 -2.12
N LEU A 35 -0.54 -9.06 -1.79
CA LEU A 35 -0.95 -7.92 -0.97
C LEU A 35 -1.42 -6.79 -1.90
N THR A 36 -2.69 -6.45 -1.81
CA THR A 36 -3.32 -5.43 -2.65
C THR A 36 -3.78 -4.25 -1.80
N VAL A 37 -3.39 -3.05 -2.22
CA VAL A 37 -3.94 -1.80 -1.71
C VAL A 37 -5.01 -1.31 -2.69
N THR A 38 -6.18 -0.90 -2.18
CA THR A 38 -7.24 -0.33 -3.04
C THR A 38 -6.90 1.06 -3.55
N ASN A 39 -7.64 1.51 -4.56
CA ASN A 39 -7.56 2.90 -5.03
C ASN A 39 -8.58 3.77 -4.30
N ALA A 40 -8.33 5.07 -4.24
CA ALA A 40 -9.28 6.07 -3.75
C ALA A 40 -9.22 7.34 -4.60
N THR A 41 -10.35 8.05 -4.62
CA THR A 41 -10.46 9.45 -5.06
C THR A 41 -10.94 10.24 -3.87
N VAL A 42 -10.38 11.43 -3.65
CA VAL A 42 -10.71 12.30 -2.52
C VAL A 42 -10.55 13.75 -2.94
N ASP A 43 -11.38 14.64 -2.41
CA ASP A 43 -11.20 16.08 -2.59
C ASP A 43 -10.08 16.58 -1.66
N GLU A 44 -9.43 17.67 -2.04
CA GLU A 44 -8.45 18.31 -1.17
C GLU A 44 -9.09 18.76 0.16
N ASN A 45 -8.42 18.46 1.28
CA ASN A 45 -8.87 18.58 2.67
C ASN A 45 -9.95 17.59 3.13
N GLU A 46 -10.38 16.66 2.28
CA GLU A 46 -11.26 15.56 2.67
C GLU A 46 -10.46 14.29 2.95
N THR A 47 -11.10 13.35 3.67
CA THR A 47 -10.51 12.05 4.02
C THR A 47 -11.20 10.92 3.26
N SER A 48 -10.40 9.96 2.79
CA SER A 48 -10.85 8.72 2.18
C SER A 48 -10.13 7.52 2.77
N THR A 49 -10.58 6.32 2.41
CA THR A 49 -10.16 5.09 3.04
C THR A 49 -9.61 4.10 2.02
N LEU A 50 -8.42 3.59 2.31
CA LEU A 50 -7.75 2.53 1.57
C LEU A 50 -7.82 1.23 2.36
N ARG A 51 -7.98 0.11 1.65
CA ARG A 51 -7.95 -1.23 2.23
C ARG A 51 -6.68 -1.94 1.79
N LEU A 52 -5.94 -2.47 2.75
CA LEU A 52 -4.87 -3.44 2.52
C LEU A 52 -5.43 -4.84 2.69
N ALA A 53 -5.28 -5.70 1.68
CA ALA A 53 -5.80 -7.06 1.73
C ALA A 53 -4.82 -8.10 1.19
N LEU A 54 -4.84 -9.27 1.81
CA LEU A 54 -4.16 -10.47 1.34
C LEU A 54 -5.14 -11.32 0.49
N SER A 55 -4.76 -11.64 -0.74
CA SER A 55 -5.65 -12.32 -1.68
C SER A 55 -6.03 -13.74 -1.23
N ARG A 56 -5.10 -14.47 -0.60
CA ARG A 56 -5.27 -15.86 -0.13
C ARG A 56 -4.26 -16.21 0.96
N ALA A 57 -4.68 -17.09 1.87
CA ALA A 57 -3.87 -17.64 2.94
C ALA A 57 -4.03 -19.18 2.97
N PRO A 58 -3.38 -19.92 2.05
CA PRO A 58 -3.61 -21.36 1.89
C PRO A 58 -3.24 -22.17 3.14
N ALA A 59 -2.25 -21.72 3.91
CA ALA A 59 -1.82 -22.32 5.18
C ALA A 59 -2.30 -21.54 6.42
N GLY A 60 -3.25 -20.62 6.25
CA GLY A 60 -3.72 -19.71 7.29
C GLY A 60 -2.81 -18.49 7.44
N LEU A 61 -3.15 -17.60 8.37
CA LEU A 61 -2.41 -16.38 8.66
C LEU A 61 -2.28 -16.22 10.18
N SER A 62 -1.04 -16.29 10.67
CA SER A 62 -0.71 -16.12 12.09
C SER A 62 -0.27 -14.71 12.45
N GLY A 63 0.19 -13.93 11.48
CA GLY A 63 0.61 -12.56 11.71
C GLY A 63 1.25 -11.89 10.52
N TYR A 64 1.43 -10.59 10.62
CA TYR A 64 2.12 -9.79 9.62
C TYR A 64 2.71 -8.51 10.19
N GLU A 65 3.71 -7.99 9.49
CA GLU A 65 4.20 -6.62 9.57
C GLU A 65 4.28 -6.07 8.13
N VAL A 66 3.62 -4.96 7.83
CA VAL A 66 3.58 -4.36 6.49
C VAL A 66 3.83 -2.86 6.56
N THR A 67 4.72 -2.35 5.70
CA THR A 67 4.98 -0.91 5.56
C THR A 67 4.45 -0.39 4.23
N LEU A 68 3.52 0.57 4.30
CA LEU A 68 2.98 1.30 3.17
C LEU A 68 3.63 2.68 3.04
N VAL A 69 3.86 3.12 1.81
CA VAL A 69 4.48 4.43 1.50
C VAL A 69 3.73 5.11 0.36
N LEU A 70 3.46 6.40 0.53
CA LEU A 70 3.03 7.30 -0.54
C LEU A 70 4.22 7.68 -1.41
N SER A 71 4.06 7.63 -2.73
CA SER A 71 5.18 7.88 -3.67
C SER A 71 5.48 9.36 -3.84
N GLU A 72 4.46 10.21 -3.81
CA GLU A 72 4.55 11.66 -3.99
C GLU A 72 4.12 12.38 -2.70
N SER A 73 5.00 13.24 -2.19
CA SER A 73 4.72 14.10 -1.04
C SER A 73 3.85 15.29 -1.43
N GLY A 74 2.96 15.73 -0.54
CA GLY A 74 2.14 16.93 -0.76
C GLY A 74 0.89 16.71 -1.62
N VAL A 75 0.68 15.49 -2.13
CA VAL A 75 -0.58 15.10 -2.79
C VAL A 75 -1.59 14.59 -1.76
N ALA A 76 -1.20 13.62 -0.92
CA ALA A 76 -2.02 13.09 0.16
C ALA A 76 -1.16 12.79 1.38
N GLU A 77 -1.82 12.65 2.53
CA GLU A 77 -1.22 12.32 3.82
C GLU A 77 -1.97 11.16 4.48
N ILE A 78 -1.24 10.17 5.01
CA ILE A 78 -1.81 9.11 5.86
C ILE A 78 -2.04 9.71 7.25
N THR A 79 -3.31 9.83 7.63
CA THR A 79 -3.71 10.47 8.89
C THR A 79 -4.08 9.45 9.96
N ASN A 80 -4.45 8.24 9.57
CA ASN A 80 -4.82 7.18 10.49
C ASN A 80 -4.70 5.79 9.84
N ALA A 81 -4.72 4.75 10.66
CA ALA A 81 -4.99 3.40 10.22
C ALA A 81 -5.67 2.58 11.32
N SER A 82 -6.36 1.52 10.94
CA SER A 82 -7.05 0.63 11.85
C SER A 82 -7.02 -0.81 11.36
N TYR A 83 -7.16 -1.73 12.30
CA TYR A 83 -7.25 -3.16 12.04
C TYR A 83 -8.70 -3.63 12.10
N PRO A 84 -9.05 -4.75 11.45
CA PRO A 84 -10.32 -5.43 11.71
C PRO A 84 -10.50 -5.73 13.19
N ASP A 85 -11.72 -5.57 13.71
CA ASP A 85 -12.05 -5.81 15.14
C ASP A 85 -11.75 -7.23 15.62
N THR A 86 -11.66 -8.19 14.69
CA THR A 86 -11.30 -9.58 14.99
C THR A 86 -9.82 -9.71 15.39
N PHE A 87 -8.96 -8.76 15.03
CA PHE A 87 -7.55 -8.80 15.39
C PHE A 87 -7.35 -8.20 16.79
N GLN A 88 -7.24 -9.08 17.79
CA GLN A 88 -7.14 -8.67 19.19
C GLN A 88 -5.70 -8.41 19.67
N LEU A 89 -4.69 -8.85 18.90
CA LEU A 89 -3.28 -8.70 19.23
C LEU A 89 -2.60 -7.85 18.16
N THR A 90 -2.66 -6.53 18.33
CA THR A 90 -2.15 -5.55 17.35
C THR A 90 -1.19 -4.57 18.01
N THR A 91 -0.23 -4.08 17.23
CA THR A 91 0.57 -2.91 17.59
C THR A 91 -0.10 -1.67 17.01
N GLU A 92 -0.13 -0.57 17.76
CA GLU A 92 -0.69 0.69 17.28
C GLU A 92 -0.01 1.13 15.96
N PRO A 93 -0.77 1.54 14.92
CA PRO A 93 -0.19 1.91 13.64
C PRO A 93 0.85 3.03 13.77
N ALA A 94 2.04 2.80 13.23
CA ALA A 94 3.13 3.76 13.32
C ALA A 94 3.18 4.62 12.05
N ILE A 95 2.63 5.83 12.13
CA ILE A 95 2.66 6.83 11.05
C ILE A 95 3.91 7.70 11.20
N THR A 96 4.69 7.85 10.12
CA THR A 96 5.98 8.57 10.13
C THR A 96 6.20 9.36 8.86
N GLY A 97 7.16 10.29 8.90
CA GLY A 97 7.53 11.12 7.76
C GLY A 97 6.38 12.03 7.32
N ASP A 98 5.72 12.67 8.29
CA ASP A 98 4.58 13.58 8.07
C ASP A 98 3.48 12.92 7.23
N GLY A 99 3.06 11.73 7.68
CA GLY A 99 2.01 10.92 7.05
C GLY A 99 2.37 10.28 5.70
N GLN A 100 3.64 10.25 5.31
CA GLN A 100 4.03 9.55 4.07
C GLN A 100 4.23 8.04 4.22
N ARG A 101 4.36 7.54 5.44
CA ARG A 101 4.58 6.13 5.73
C ARG A 101 3.72 5.67 6.89
N VAL A 102 3.15 4.47 6.77
CA VAL A 102 2.54 3.75 7.91
C VAL A 102 3.11 2.33 8.00
N THR A 103 3.41 1.89 9.22
CA THR A 103 3.76 0.49 9.52
C THR A 103 2.65 -0.13 10.35
N LEU A 104 2.23 -1.33 9.93
CA LEU A 104 1.09 -2.07 10.45
C LEU A 104 1.57 -3.43 10.92
N GLU A 105 1.28 -3.81 12.15
CA GLU A 105 1.72 -5.09 12.74
C GLU A 105 0.58 -5.71 13.54
N ALA A 106 0.29 -6.99 13.26
CA ALA A 106 -0.74 -7.75 13.95
C ALA A 106 -0.37 -9.23 14.04
N ALA A 107 -0.68 -9.83 15.20
CA ALA A 107 -0.82 -11.28 15.34
C ALA A 107 -2.29 -11.66 15.12
N VAL A 108 -2.51 -12.67 14.27
CA VAL A 108 -3.83 -13.07 13.78
C VAL A 108 -4.10 -14.50 14.21
N THR A 109 -5.26 -14.74 14.82
CA THR A 109 -5.66 -16.10 15.24
C THR A 109 -6.90 -16.61 14.52
N ASP A 110 -7.66 -15.71 13.90
CA ASP A 110 -8.98 -15.99 13.33
C ASP A 110 -8.99 -16.07 11.80
N THR A 111 -7.84 -16.36 11.18
CA THR A 111 -7.71 -16.53 9.71
C THR A 111 -7.23 -17.94 9.37
N PRO A 112 -8.16 -18.91 9.21
CA PRO A 112 -7.80 -20.31 9.02
C PRO A 112 -7.24 -20.61 7.61
N PRO A 113 -6.63 -21.79 7.42
CA PRO A 113 -6.19 -22.26 6.11
C PRO A 113 -7.28 -22.22 5.04
N GLY A 114 -6.93 -21.66 3.88
CA GLY A 114 -7.84 -21.49 2.74
C GLY A 114 -8.63 -20.18 2.73
N ALA A 115 -8.42 -19.28 3.70
CA ALA A 115 -9.03 -17.96 3.68
C ALA A 115 -8.61 -17.17 2.42
N THR A 116 -9.53 -16.34 1.91
CA THR A 116 -9.33 -15.52 0.71
C THR A 116 -9.82 -14.10 0.94
N ASN A 117 -9.24 -13.13 0.21
CA ASN A 117 -9.53 -11.70 0.31
C ASN A 117 -9.58 -11.20 1.77
N VAL A 118 -8.55 -11.57 2.54
CA VAL A 118 -8.44 -11.22 3.96
C VAL A 118 -8.07 -9.75 4.06
N THR A 119 -8.98 -8.94 4.62
CA THR A 119 -8.66 -7.55 4.96
C THR A 119 -7.67 -7.54 6.12
N LEU A 120 -6.51 -6.93 5.92
CA LEU A 120 -5.48 -6.81 6.94
C LEU A 120 -5.63 -5.54 7.75
N ALA A 121 -5.84 -4.42 7.06
CA ALA A 121 -5.97 -3.11 7.65
C ALA A 121 -6.74 -2.16 6.74
N THR A 122 -7.20 -1.08 7.36
CA THR A 122 -7.83 0.07 6.75
C THR A 122 -6.96 1.29 7.03
N VAL A 123 -6.67 2.09 6.01
CA VAL A 123 -5.78 3.25 6.12
C VAL A 123 -6.56 4.49 5.68
N GLU A 124 -6.60 5.50 6.54
CA GLU A 124 -7.23 6.78 6.23
C GLU A 124 -6.19 7.71 5.61
N VAL A 125 -6.57 8.34 4.50
CA VAL A 125 -5.74 9.28 3.76
C VAL A 125 -6.51 10.57 3.56
N THR A 126 -5.85 11.70 3.78
CA THR A 126 -6.40 13.03 3.56
C THR A 126 -5.75 13.65 2.33
N GLY A 127 -6.55 14.25 1.44
CA GLY A 127 -6.02 14.99 0.29
C GLY A 127 -5.36 16.28 0.73
N THR A 128 -4.10 16.52 0.37
CA THR A 128 -3.36 17.74 0.75
C THR A 128 -3.05 18.65 -0.44
N GLY A 129 -3.19 18.14 -1.66
CA GLY A 129 -2.99 18.92 -2.88
C GLY A 129 -3.37 18.12 -4.12
N GLY A 130 -3.85 18.80 -5.16
CA GLY A 130 -4.32 18.16 -6.38
C GLY A 130 -3.24 17.30 -7.07
N GLY A 131 -3.61 16.10 -7.54
CA GLY A 131 -2.69 15.20 -8.24
C GLY A 131 -3.01 13.72 -8.04
N THR A 132 -2.03 12.85 -8.28
CA THR A 132 -2.16 11.41 -8.02
C THR A 132 -0.88 10.87 -7.40
N THR A 133 -1.01 10.11 -6.32
CA THR A 133 0.11 9.44 -5.64
C THR A 133 -0.14 7.94 -5.56
N ALA A 134 0.88 7.13 -5.83
CA ALA A 134 0.80 5.68 -5.69
C ALA A 134 1.07 5.27 -4.23
N VAL A 135 0.28 4.32 -3.73
CA VAL A 135 0.42 3.73 -2.39
C VAL A 135 1.04 2.35 -2.53
N ARG A 136 2.28 2.21 -2.07
CA ARG A 136 3.11 1.02 -2.31
C ARG A 136 3.40 0.28 -1.01
N VAL A 137 3.37 -1.05 -1.08
CA VAL A 137 4.02 -1.91 -0.09
C VAL A 137 5.53 -1.86 -0.34
N THR A 138 6.31 -1.47 0.68
CA THR A 138 7.78 -1.38 0.58
C THR A 138 8.50 -2.45 1.38
N ASP A 139 7.86 -2.93 2.44
CA ASP A 139 8.31 -4.07 3.22
C ASP A 139 7.09 -4.88 3.69
N ALA A 140 7.23 -6.20 3.75
CA ALA A 140 6.21 -7.09 4.28
C ALA A 140 6.82 -8.37 4.84
N GLN A 141 6.51 -8.64 6.10
CA GLN A 141 6.62 -9.96 6.71
C GLN A 141 5.22 -10.51 6.89
N VAL A 142 4.95 -11.69 6.34
CA VAL A 142 3.68 -12.40 6.53
C VAL A 142 3.99 -13.83 6.96
N ASP A 143 3.33 -14.30 8.00
CA ASP A 143 3.56 -15.62 8.59
C ASP A 143 2.26 -16.43 8.61
N ALA A 144 2.34 -17.70 8.21
CA ALA A 144 1.22 -18.64 8.21
C ALA A 144 1.11 -19.41 9.54
N ASP A 145 -0.03 -20.04 9.80
CA ASP A 145 -0.33 -20.77 11.05
C ASP A 145 0.68 -21.86 11.41
N ASN A 146 1.35 -22.42 10.40
CA ASN A 146 2.40 -23.42 10.58
C ASN A 146 3.77 -22.83 10.94
N GLY A 147 3.87 -21.51 11.12
CA GLY A 147 5.10 -20.76 11.40
C GLY A 147 6.01 -20.51 10.19
N SER A 148 5.56 -20.83 8.97
CA SER A 148 6.32 -20.54 7.75
C SER A 148 6.08 -19.11 7.25
N ARG A 149 7.10 -18.53 6.62
CA ARG A 149 7.01 -17.22 5.98
C ARG A 149 6.30 -17.33 4.64
N VAL A 150 5.32 -16.46 4.42
CA VAL A 150 4.63 -16.22 3.15
C VAL A 150 5.32 -15.04 2.46
N ALA A 151 5.60 -15.17 1.16
CA ALA A 151 6.18 -14.12 0.34
C ALA A 151 5.17 -13.65 -0.74
N PRO A 152 4.20 -12.78 -0.39
CA PRO A 152 3.19 -12.33 -1.33
C PRO A 152 3.77 -11.35 -2.36
N ALA A 153 3.22 -11.36 -3.57
CA ALA A 153 3.49 -10.28 -4.53
C ALA A 153 2.74 -9.00 -4.15
N TYR A 154 3.23 -7.83 -4.56
CA TYR A 154 2.62 -6.54 -4.19
C TYR A 154 1.87 -5.93 -5.37
N SER A 155 0.62 -5.56 -5.12
CA SER A 155 -0.21 -4.74 -6.01
C SER A 155 -0.45 -3.39 -5.36
N ALA A 156 0.21 -2.35 -5.89
CA ALA A 156 0.05 -0.99 -5.41
C ALA A 156 -1.36 -0.45 -5.70
N GLY A 157 -1.81 0.45 -4.83
CA GLY A 157 -3.01 1.27 -5.03
C GLY A 157 -2.63 2.69 -5.45
N SER A 158 -3.63 3.56 -5.61
CA SER A 158 -3.42 4.97 -5.89
C SER A 158 -4.46 5.86 -5.19
N VAL A 159 -4.04 7.05 -4.79
CA VAL A 159 -4.94 8.13 -4.35
C VAL A 159 -4.90 9.23 -5.40
N ALA A 160 -6.05 9.52 -5.99
CA ALA A 160 -6.26 10.71 -6.82
C ALA A 160 -6.91 11.80 -5.98
N VAL A 161 -6.33 12.99 -5.99
CA VAL A 161 -6.80 14.15 -5.23
C VAL A 161 -7.30 15.22 -6.18
N GLU A 162 -8.57 15.56 -6.06
CA GLU A 162 -9.18 16.65 -6.82
C GLU A 162 -8.89 17.97 -6.09
N PRO A 163 -8.22 18.94 -6.74
CA PRO A 163 -7.93 20.22 -6.13
C PRO A 163 -9.22 21.00 -5.87
N LEU A 164 -9.22 21.83 -4.84
CA LEU A 164 -10.33 22.76 -4.65
C LEU A 164 -10.47 23.66 -5.87
N SER A 165 -11.66 23.68 -6.46
CA SER A 165 -11.99 24.65 -7.50
C SER A 165 -11.99 26.04 -6.86
N ASN A 166 -10.94 26.81 -7.13
CA ASN A 166 -10.93 28.23 -6.88
C ASN A 166 -11.86 28.89 -7.91
N ASP A 167 -13.18 28.79 -7.70
CA ASP A 167 -14.15 29.67 -8.34
C ASP A 167 -13.95 31.07 -7.76
N GLY A 168 -12.84 31.70 -8.18
CA GLY A 168 -12.66 33.13 -8.12
C GLY A 168 -13.70 33.74 -9.04
N GLY A 169 -14.93 33.84 -8.54
CA GLY A 169 -16.00 34.65 -9.08
C GLY A 169 -15.53 36.10 -9.11
N GLY A 170 -14.74 36.42 -10.13
CA GLY A 170 -14.47 37.78 -10.54
C GLY A 170 -15.81 38.42 -10.76
N THR A 171 -16.14 39.40 -9.93
CA THR A 171 -17.25 40.31 -10.13
C THR A 171 -17.15 40.87 -11.55
N GLN A 172 -17.97 40.36 -12.47
CA GLN A 172 -18.21 41.01 -13.74
C GLN A 172 -19.04 42.25 -13.42
N ASN A 173 -18.38 43.35 -13.06
CA ASN A 173 -18.94 44.68 -13.23
C ASN A 173 -18.97 44.96 -14.74
N GLY A 174 -20.04 44.50 -15.39
CA GLY A 174 -20.39 44.80 -16.77
C GLY A 174 -21.82 45.32 -16.79
N ASP A 175 -21.93 46.59 -16.42
CA ASP A 175 -23.01 47.56 -16.67
C ASP A 175 -24.25 47.07 -17.43
N GLU A 176 -25.40 47.15 -16.76
CA GLU A 176 -26.73 47.05 -17.39
C GLU A 176 -27.02 48.33 -18.18
N THR A 177 -27.03 48.25 -19.51
CA THR A 177 -27.91 49.09 -20.32
C THR A 177 -28.61 48.23 -21.35
N GLY A 178 -29.93 48.16 -21.22
CA GLY A 178 -30.82 47.34 -22.05
C GLY A 178 -31.10 47.93 -23.44
N ASP A 179 -32.19 47.42 -24.01
CA ASP A 179 -32.81 47.72 -25.32
C ASP A 179 -32.24 46.84 -26.46
N ASP A 180 -32.98 46.12 -27.30
CA ASP A 180 -34.41 45.90 -27.52
C ASP A 180 -34.53 44.61 -28.38
N SER A 181 -35.61 43.83 -28.25
CA SER A 181 -35.96 42.73 -29.18
C SER A 181 -37.00 43.23 -30.18
N PRO A 182 -37.02 42.76 -31.43
CA PRO A 182 -38.08 41.77 -31.73
C PRO A 182 -37.75 40.68 -32.78
N GLU A 183 -38.32 39.50 -32.50
CA GLU A 183 -39.07 38.53 -33.34
C GLU A 183 -38.69 38.14 -34.79
N GLY A 184 -38.77 36.81 -35.03
CA GLY A 184 -39.15 36.15 -36.30
C GLY A 184 -38.00 35.35 -36.94
N SER A 185 -38.10 34.08 -37.34
CA SER A 185 -39.19 33.11 -37.44
C SER A 185 -38.58 31.71 -37.59
N SER A 186 -39.20 30.68 -37.00
CA SER A 186 -39.13 29.28 -37.48
C SER A 186 -40.05 29.12 -38.72
N PRO A 187 -40.01 28.06 -39.57
CA PRO A 187 -39.75 26.66 -39.21
C PRO A 187 -39.06 25.77 -40.29
N ALA A 188 -38.68 24.53 -39.91
CA ALA A 188 -39.10 23.26 -40.55
C ALA A 188 -38.06 22.12 -40.38
N ALA A 189 -38.48 21.06 -39.69
CA ALA A 189 -38.04 19.67 -39.89
C ALA A 189 -39.04 18.99 -40.89
N PRO A 190 -38.84 17.77 -41.45
CA PRO A 190 -38.07 16.65 -40.89
C PRO A 190 -37.32 15.70 -41.87
N ALA A 191 -36.56 14.79 -41.25
CA ALA A 191 -36.22 13.39 -41.57
C ALA A 191 -35.61 13.00 -42.92
N ASP A 192 -34.44 12.35 -42.86
CA ASP A 192 -34.23 11.01 -43.46
C ASP A 192 -32.96 10.33 -42.87
N ASP A 193 -33.16 9.13 -42.32
CA ASP A 193 -32.17 8.08 -42.05
C ASP A 193 -32.40 7.01 -43.12
N PRO A 194 -31.37 6.46 -43.79
CA PRO A 194 -30.88 5.14 -43.36
C PRO A 194 -29.38 4.87 -43.63
N GLY A 195 -28.70 4.30 -42.63
CA GLY A 195 -27.91 3.05 -42.72
C GLY A 195 -26.64 2.96 -43.59
N SER A 196 -25.80 1.97 -43.21
CA SER A 196 -24.61 1.42 -43.91
C SER A 196 -23.28 2.18 -43.74
N ASP A 197 -22.14 1.61 -43.38
CA ASP A 197 -21.72 0.21 -43.20
C ASP A 197 -20.48 0.14 -42.29
N GLU A 198 -20.26 -1.07 -41.80
CA GLU A 198 -19.10 -1.54 -41.06
C GLU A 198 -17.79 -1.46 -41.87
N SER A 199 -16.69 -1.07 -41.22
CA SER A 199 -15.38 -1.77 -41.26
C SER A 199 -14.24 -0.82 -40.98
N SER A 200 -13.47 -1.12 -39.94
CA SER A 200 -12.01 -1.08 -39.97
C SER A 200 -11.49 -1.96 -38.84
N THR A 201 -11.28 -3.23 -39.16
CA THR A 201 -10.40 -4.13 -38.41
C THR A 201 -8.94 -3.70 -38.62
N PRO A 202 -8.09 -3.69 -37.57
CA PRO A 202 -6.67 -3.84 -37.78
C PRO A 202 -6.34 -5.34 -37.83
N THR A 203 -6.10 -5.79 -39.05
CA THR A 203 -5.16 -6.84 -39.49
C THR A 203 -4.40 -7.54 -38.37
N GLY A 204 -4.65 -8.84 -38.25
CA GLY A 204 -3.92 -9.72 -37.37
C GLY A 204 -2.49 -10.02 -37.81
N ALA A 205 -1.74 -10.57 -36.87
CA ALA A 205 -0.68 -11.52 -37.14
C ALA A 205 -0.76 -12.62 -36.08
N ALA A 206 -1.49 -13.67 -36.42
CA ALA A 206 -1.39 -14.95 -35.75
C ALA A 206 -0.09 -15.63 -36.21
N GLY A 207 0.72 -16.07 -35.25
CA GLY A 207 1.80 -17.02 -35.46
C GLY A 207 2.01 -17.84 -34.17
N PRO A 208 1.86 -19.17 -34.20
CA PRO A 208 2.04 -20.02 -33.03
C PRO A 208 3.52 -20.38 -32.90
N GLY A 209 4.10 -20.16 -31.73
CA GLY A 209 5.51 -20.44 -31.46
C GLY A 209 5.72 -20.85 -30.02
N PHE A 210 5.78 -22.16 -29.81
CA PHE A 210 6.30 -22.79 -28.61
C PHE A 210 7.70 -22.27 -28.26
N GLY A 211 8.00 -22.09 -26.97
CA GLY A 211 9.34 -22.36 -26.48
C GLY A 211 9.94 -21.43 -25.43
N VAL A 212 10.11 -22.03 -24.25
CA VAL A 212 11.34 -22.00 -23.43
C VAL A 212 11.65 -20.75 -22.59
N ILE A 213 11.20 -20.81 -21.33
CA ILE A 213 11.99 -20.70 -20.10
C ILE A 213 13.38 -20.05 -20.25
N VAL A 214 13.58 -18.87 -19.66
CA VAL A 214 14.91 -18.46 -19.17
C VAL A 214 14.78 -17.97 -17.73
N ALA A 215 14.97 -18.90 -16.80
CA ALA A 215 15.36 -18.59 -15.45
C ALA A 215 16.83 -18.18 -15.47
N LEU A 216 17.14 -16.95 -15.09
CA LEU A 216 18.51 -16.49 -14.88
C LEU A 216 18.72 -16.30 -13.38
N ALA A 217 19.14 -17.39 -12.75
CA ALA A 217 19.71 -17.39 -11.42
C ALA A 217 21.14 -16.83 -11.50
N ALA A 218 21.44 -15.81 -10.70
CA ALA A 218 22.80 -15.38 -10.44
C ALA A 218 23.09 -15.54 -8.95
N LEU A 219 23.63 -16.71 -8.60
CA LEU A 219 24.36 -16.98 -7.37
C LEU A 219 25.75 -16.37 -7.51
N LEU A 220 26.14 -15.47 -6.61
CA LEU A 220 27.55 -15.15 -6.39
C LEU A 220 27.85 -15.13 -4.89
N ALA A 221 28.44 -16.24 -4.44
CA ALA A 221 29.03 -16.39 -3.12
C ALA A 221 30.41 -15.74 -3.11
N VAL A 222 30.71 -14.95 -2.08
CA VAL A 222 32.09 -14.80 -1.57
C VAL A 222 32.05 -14.81 -0.05
N ALA A 223 32.26 -15.99 0.50
CA ALA A 223 32.87 -16.15 1.80
C ALA A 223 34.36 -15.76 1.67
N LEU A 224 34.84 -14.80 2.46
CA LEU A 224 36.24 -14.63 2.87
C LEU A 224 36.37 -13.34 3.70
N LEU A 225 36.33 -13.43 5.03
CA LEU A 225 37.45 -13.00 5.89
C LEU A 225 37.20 -13.33 7.37
N ALA A 226 37.24 -14.61 7.71
CA ALA A 226 37.87 -14.97 8.97
C ALA A 226 39.39 -14.84 8.77
N ARG A 227 40.06 -14.20 9.76
CA ARG A 227 41.51 -14.18 10.02
C ARG A 227 42.27 -12.92 9.59
N ARG A 228 42.41 -11.95 10.52
CA ARG A 228 43.71 -11.64 11.14
C ARG A 228 43.64 -10.50 12.16
N ARG A 229 44.09 -10.81 13.40
CA ARG A 229 44.83 -9.96 14.36
C ARG A 229 44.04 -8.78 14.94
N ARG A 230 43.84 -8.67 16.25
CA ARG A 230 44.80 -8.78 17.35
C ARG A 230 44.13 -9.25 18.63
#